data_AF-U6GQ37-F1
#
_entry.id   AF-U6GQ37-F1
#
_cell.length_a   1.000
_cell.length_b   1.000
_cell.length_c   1.000
_cell.angle_alpha   90.00
_cell.angle_beta   90.00
_cell.angle_gamma   90.00
#
_symmetry.space_group_name_H-M   'P 1'
#
loop_
_entity.id
_entity.type
_entity.pdbx_description
1 polymer ?
#
loop_
_entity_poly.entity_id
_entity_poly.type
_entity_poly.pdbx_seq_one_letter_code
_entity_poly.pdbx_strand_id
1 'polypeptide(L)'
;MALCLVDCLRALRPLCLALTPTQPKVLGAYLSLVDILIEDDVALVLQRMSPEDTHVLMTLVERGALSGQTRLASCALESIYVLAMHAADLQLQGGLYNPSLDAGKGVEALFVATPQGDSVQQVYVHLAQLATALLQKLPNEQMTPAEQDVIGACLFAALFCIGVRAFALRHLLRCFAANFAAQGAGSWSGGCSTHSLEQRIEELETAVLVAVREALPADAAATGAAAPAAPAAGAAAATNQGAPPRFRQQHFHKREDAFKLELANFVAEFATFAPSRGPST
;
A
#
# COMPACT_ATOMS: atom_id res chain seq x y z
N MET A 1 -23.86 -10.27 -10.57
CA MET A 1 -23.72 -10.71 -9.17
C MET A 1 -23.12 -9.60 -8.32
N ALA A 2 -22.01 -8.97 -8.76
CA ALA A 2 -21.39 -7.81 -8.12
C ALA A 2 -22.35 -6.68 -7.68
N LEU A 3 -23.34 -6.29 -8.52
CA LEU A 3 -24.32 -5.25 -8.17
C LEU A 3 -25.08 -5.54 -6.86
N CYS A 4 -25.62 -6.75 -6.72
CA CYS A 4 -26.38 -7.14 -5.54
C CYS A 4 -25.50 -7.21 -4.28
N LEU A 5 -24.21 -7.54 -4.46
CA LEU A 5 -23.23 -7.60 -3.38
C LEU A 5 -22.76 -6.21 -2.93
N VAL A 6 -22.58 -5.25 -3.86
CA VAL A 6 -22.30 -3.85 -3.52
C VAL A 6 -23.46 -3.24 -2.74
N ASP A 7 -24.70 -3.50 -3.17
CA ASP A 7 -25.89 -3.03 -2.44
C ASP A 7 -26.04 -3.71 -1.07
N CYS A 8 -25.64 -4.99 -0.96
CA CYS A 8 -25.56 -5.69 0.32
C CYS A 8 -24.53 -5.05 1.26
N LEU A 9 -23.31 -4.77 0.78
CA LEU A 9 -22.29 -4.08 1.58
C LEU A 9 -22.75 -2.70 2.05
N ARG A 10 -23.43 -1.93 1.18
CA ARG A 10 -24.02 -0.64 1.57
C ARG A 10 -25.05 -0.79 2.67
N ALA A 11 -25.95 -1.77 2.56
CA ALA A 11 -26.95 -2.04 3.57
C ALA A 11 -26.33 -2.47 4.92
N LEU A 12 -25.15 -3.09 4.88
CA LEU A 12 -24.42 -3.54 6.06
C LEU A 12 -23.50 -2.48 6.69
N ARG A 13 -23.32 -1.33 6.06
CA ARG A 13 -22.48 -0.22 6.54
C ARG A 13 -22.68 0.15 8.03
N PRO A 14 -23.92 0.26 8.56
CA PRO A 14 -24.13 0.57 9.98
C PRO A 14 -23.53 -0.49 10.92
N LEU A 15 -23.53 -1.76 10.49
CA LEU A 15 -22.99 -2.88 11.25
C LEU A 15 -21.45 -2.92 11.18
N CYS A 16 -20.87 -2.54 10.04
CA CYS A 16 -19.42 -2.42 9.88
C CYS A 16 -18.83 -1.32 10.80
N LEU A 17 -19.55 -0.21 10.98
CA LEU A 17 -19.16 0.87 11.88
C LEU A 17 -19.24 0.46 13.36
N ALA A 18 -20.24 -0.36 13.71
CA ALA A 18 -20.42 -0.89 15.07
C ALA A 18 -19.51 -2.08 15.40
N LEU A 19 -18.73 -2.57 14.43
CA LEU A 19 -17.92 -3.78 14.55
C LEU A 19 -16.73 -3.51 15.49
N THR A 20 -16.76 -4.15 16.65
CA THR A 20 -15.68 -4.08 17.65
C THR A 20 -14.62 -5.17 17.38
N PRO A 21 -13.36 -4.97 17.80
CA PRO A 21 -12.30 -5.98 17.66
C PRO A 21 -12.61 -7.31 18.38
N THR A 22 -13.65 -7.35 19.21
CA THR A 22 -14.10 -8.53 19.94
C THR A 22 -14.97 -9.49 19.12
N GLN A 23 -15.27 -9.18 17.85
CA GLN A 23 -16.17 -9.99 17.00
C GLN A 23 -15.50 -10.53 15.72
N PRO A 24 -14.48 -11.41 15.85
CA PRO A 24 -13.68 -11.87 14.71
C PRO A 24 -14.46 -12.70 13.68
N LYS A 25 -15.49 -13.43 14.12
CA LYS A 25 -16.34 -14.23 13.20
C LYS A 25 -17.14 -13.35 12.25
N VAL A 26 -17.64 -12.23 12.76
CA VAL A 26 -18.41 -11.26 11.98
C VAL A 26 -17.47 -10.57 10.99
N LEU A 27 -16.30 -10.13 11.46
CA LEU A 27 -15.26 -9.56 10.59
C LEU A 27 -14.85 -10.54 9.48
N GLY A 28 -14.64 -11.82 9.79
CA GLY A 28 -14.29 -12.84 8.81
C GLY A 28 -15.34 -13.03 7.71
N ALA A 29 -16.64 -12.98 8.05
CA ALA A 29 -17.72 -13.04 7.07
C ALA A 29 -17.72 -11.81 6.14
N TYR A 30 -17.44 -10.62 6.68
CA TYR A 30 -17.28 -9.40 5.88
C TYR A 30 -16.06 -9.48 4.96
N LEU A 31 -14.91 -9.93 5.46
CA LEU A 31 -13.71 -10.10 4.65
C LEU A 31 -13.94 -11.09 3.52
N SER A 32 -14.63 -12.21 3.79
CA SER A 32 -14.96 -13.19 2.74
C SER A 32 -15.84 -12.58 1.63
N LEU A 33 -16.80 -11.72 1.99
CA LEU A 33 -17.62 -11.01 0.99
C LEU A 33 -16.81 -9.99 0.19
N VAL A 34 -15.86 -9.31 0.84
CA VAL A 34 -14.95 -8.36 0.22
C VAL A 34 -14.00 -9.07 -0.75
N ASP A 35 -13.43 -10.20 -0.36
CA ASP A 35 -12.57 -11.04 -1.19
C ASP A 35 -13.32 -11.47 -2.47
N ILE A 36 -14.53 -12.04 -2.33
CA ILE A 36 -15.36 -12.44 -3.48
C ILE A 36 -15.61 -11.26 -4.43
N LEU A 37 -15.87 -10.07 -3.90
CA LEU A 37 -16.15 -8.89 -4.70
C LEU A 37 -14.91 -8.39 -5.47
N ILE A 38 -13.76 -8.37 -4.81
CA ILE A 38 -12.51 -7.88 -5.37
C ILE A 38 -11.95 -8.88 -6.37
N GLU A 39 -12.05 -10.18 -6.09
CA GLU A 39 -11.62 -11.25 -7.01
C GLU A 39 -12.46 -11.30 -8.28
N ASP A 40 -13.77 -11.03 -8.22
CA ASP A 40 -14.67 -11.07 -9.38
C ASP A 40 -14.37 -9.91 -10.35
N ASP A 41 -14.45 -8.65 -9.88
CA ASP A 41 -14.14 -7.47 -10.69
C ASP A 41 -13.84 -6.23 -9.83
N VAL A 42 -12.58 -6.10 -9.38
CA VAL A 42 -12.12 -4.94 -8.59
C VAL A 42 -12.38 -3.60 -9.27
N ALA A 43 -12.29 -3.52 -10.60
CA ALA A 43 -12.48 -2.29 -11.34
C ALA A 43 -13.95 -1.84 -11.27
N LEU A 44 -14.88 -2.78 -11.52
CA LEU A 44 -16.31 -2.52 -11.40
C LEU A 44 -16.69 -2.15 -9.96
N VAL A 45 -16.13 -2.83 -8.96
CA VAL A 45 -16.39 -2.53 -7.55
C VAL A 45 -15.99 -1.09 -7.20
N LEU A 46 -14.75 -0.69 -7.52
CA LEU A 46 -14.27 0.66 -7.22
C LEU A 46 -14.99 1.75 -8.03
N GLN A 47 -15.39 1.46 -9.28
CA GLN A 47 -16.19 2.39 -10.09
C GLN A 47 -17.60 2.60 -9.51
N ARG A 48 -18.15 1.58 -8.84
CA ARG A 48 -19.54 1.61 -8.34
C ARG A 48 -19.64 2.03 -6.89
N MET A 49 -18.56 1.98 -6.12
CA MET A 49 -18.53 2.42 -4.74
C MET A 49 -18.39 3.93 -4.62
N SER A 50 -19.12 4.51 -3.66
CA SER A 50 -18.85 5.89 -3.25
C SER A 50 -17.56 5.92 -2.42
N PRO A 51 -16.89 7.09 -2.31
CA PRO A 51 -15.70 7.21 -1.48
C PRO A 51 -15.93 6.79 -0.03
N GLU A 52 -17.13 7.03 0.50
CA GLU A 52 -17.51 6.60 1.83
C GLU A 52 -17.66 5.07 1.95
N ASP A 53 -18.20 4.41 0.93
CA ASP A 53 -18.33 2.95 0.90
C ASP A 53 -16.93 2.31 0.78
N THR A 54 -16.04 2.91 -0.02
CA THR A 54 -14.65 2.48 -0.14
C THR A 54 -13.89 2.65 1.17
N HIS A 55 -14.11 3.76 1.89
CA HIS A 55 -13.54 3.96 3.22
C HIS A 55 -13.95 2.86 4.20
N VAL A 56 -15.23 2.48 4.21
CA VAL A 56 -15.74 1.40 5.08
C VAL A 56 -15.10 0.06 4.69
N LEU A 57 -15.02 -0.24 3.39
CA LEU A 57 -14.37 -1.45 2.89
C LEU A 57 -12.89 -1.50 3.33
N MET A 58 -12.13 -0.44 3.07
CA MET A 58 -10.72 -0.38 3.43
C MET A 58 -10.52 -0.51 4.94
N THR A 59 -11.38 0.11 5.75
CA THR A 59 -11.32 0.00 7.21
C THR A 59 -11.53 -1.44 7.69
N LEU A 60 -12.44 -2.21 7.07
CA LEU A 60 -12.64 -3.62 7.42
C LEU A 60 -11.40 -4.45 7.09
N VAL A 61 -10.82 -4.22 5.92
CA VAL A 61 -9.64 -4.96 5.47
C VAL A 61 -8.42 -4.60 6.33
N GLU A 62 -8.20 -3.33 6.67
CA GLU A 62 -7.16 -2.91 7.62
C GLU A 62 -7.32 -3.56 9.00
N ARG A 63 -8.55 -3.58 9.52
CA ARG A 63 -8.84 -4.27 10.79
C ARG A 63 -8.55 -5.76 10.71
N GLY A 64 -8.82 -6.40 9.58
CA GLY A 64 -8.46 -7.80 9.33
C GLY A 64 -6.95 -8.02 9.38
N ALA A 65 -6.20 -7.21 8.63
CA ALA A 65 -4.73 -7.27 8.55
C ALA A 65 -4.05 -7.03 9.91
N LEU A 66 -4.64 -6.15 10.74
CA LEU A 66 -4.13 -5.79 12.06
C LEU A 66 -4.79 -6.56 13.22
N SER A 67 -5.64 -7.56 12.93
CA SER A 67 -6.42 -8.29 13.96
C SER A 67 -5.59 -9.18 14.89
N GLY A 68 -4.34 -9.49 14.53
CA GLY A 68 -3.49 -10.48 15.21
C GLY A 68 -3.92 -11.94 14.98
N GLN A 69 -4.97 -12.19 14.18
CA GLN A 69 -5.42 -13.54 13.84
C GLN A 69 -4.93 -13.91 12.44
N THR A 70 -4.07 -14.92 12.33
CA THR A 70 -3.42 -15.31 11.07
C THR A 70 -4.41 -15.50 9.90
N ARG A 71 -5.57 -16.13 10.17
CA ARG A 71 -6.59 -16.35 9.12
C ARG A 71 -7.22 -15.06 8.62
N LEU A 72 -7.61 -14.15 9.53
CA LEU A 72 -8.20 -12.87 9.14
C LEU A 72 -7.18 -11.96 8.49
N ALA A 73 -5.93 -12.01 8.97
CA ALA A 73 -4.83 -11.27 8.38
C ALA A 73 -4.52 -11.73 6.96
N SER A 74 -4.45 -13.05 6.68
CA SER A 74 -4.19 -13.57 5.33
C SER A 74 -5.26 -13.11 4.34
N CYS A 75 -6.54 -13.35 4.64
CA CYS A 75 -7.65 -12.95 3.77
C CYS A 75 -7.63 -11.43 3.50
N ALA A 76 -7.46 -10.63 4.55
CA ALA A 76 -7.39 -9.18 4.37
C ALA A 76 -6.20 -8.73 3.52
N LEU A 77 -5.02 -9.31 3.75
CA LEU A 77 -3.80 -8.98 3.02
C LEU A 77 -3.91 -9.33 1.53
N GLU A 78 -4.53 -10.46 1.19
CA GLU A 78 -4.83 -10.84 -0.20
C GLU A 78 -5.72 -9.79 -0.90
N SER A 79 -6.80 -9.36 -0.24
CA SER A 79 -7.66 -8.26 -0.70
C SER A 79 -6.88 -6.95 -0.90
N ILE A 80 -6.03 -6.58 0.05
CA ILE A 80 -5.17 -5.38 -0.03
C ILE A 80 -4.25 -5.46 -1.23
N TYR A 81 -3.63 -6.61 -1.47
CA TYR A 81 -2.72 -6.81 -2.59
C TYR A 81 -3.43 -6.51 -3.91
N VAL A 82 -4.61 -7.10 -4.15
CA VAL A 82 -5.36 -6.88 -5.39
C VAL A 82 -5.75 -5.41 -5.55
N LEU A 83 -6.24 -4.77 -4.48
CA LEU A 83 -6.60 -3.35 -4.48
C LEU A 83 -5.40 -2.44 -4.75
N ALA A 84 -4.25 -2.72 -4.13
CA ALA A 84 -3.03 -1.95 -4.31
C ALA A 84 -2.50 -2.05 -5.74
N MET A 85 -2.50 -3.26 -6.31
CA MET A 85 -2.07 -3.49 -7.68
C MET A 85 -2.99 -2.81 -8.69
N HIS A 86 -4.30 -2.89 -8.48
CA HIS A 86 -5.25 -2.22 -9.35
C HIS A 86 -5.13 -0.68 -9.25
N ALA A 87 -5.00 -0.14 -8.04
CA ALA A 87 -4.79 1.30 -7.84
C ALA A 87 -3.49 1.78 -8.50
N ALA A 88 -2.41 0.99 -8.41
CA ALA A 88 -1.15 1.32 -9.06
C ALA A 88 -1.27 1.31 -10.59
N ASP A 89 -1.97 0.32 -11.16
CA ASP A 89 -2.22 0.25 -12.62
C ASP A 89 -3.01 1.46 -13.11
N LEU A 90 -4.08 1.86 -12.40
CA LEU A 90 -4.83 3.08 -12.72
C LEU A 90 -3.97 4.34 -12.67
N GLN A 91 -3.08 4.46 -11.68
CA GLN A 91 -2.18 5.63 -11.58
C GLN A 91 -1.16 5.67 -12.72
N LEU A 92 -0.62 4.52 -13.11
CA LEU A 92 0.33 4.42 -14.23
C LEU A 92 -0.36 4.72 -15.57
N GLN A 93 -1.56 4.17 -15.80
CA GLN A 93 -2.36 4.43 -17.00
C GLN A 93 -2.81 5.89 -17.09
N GLY A 94 -3.15 6.51 -15.94
CA GLY A 94 -3.51 7.92 -15.84
C GLY A 94 -2.34 8.89 -15.98
N GLY A 95 -1.10 8.40 -16.15
CA GLY A 95 0.09 9.25 -16.27
C GLY A 95 0.42 10.02 -14.99
N LEU A 96 -0.06 9.56 -13.82
CA LEU A 96 0.16 10.21 -12.52
C LEU A 96 1.55 9.94 -11.94
N TYR A 97 2.42 9.27 -12.69
CA TYR A 97 3.80 9.03 -12.30
C TYR A 97 4.56 10.35 -12.15
N ASN A 98 5.13 10.59 -10.97
CA ASN A 98 5.97 11.75 -10.72
C ASN A 98 7.32 11.28 -10.15
N PRO A 99 8.41 11.33 -10.96
CA PRO A 99 9.74 10.98 -10.51
C PRO A 99 10.37 12.05 -9.61
N SER A 100 9.79 13.25 -9.53
CA SER A 100 10.36 14.34 -8.74
C SER A 100 10.32 13.99 -7.25
N LEU A 101 11.51 13.99 -6.63
CA LEU A 101 11.67 13.94 -5.18
C LEU A 101 11.50 15.31 -4.52
N ASP A 102 11.47 16.37 -5.32
CA ASP A 102 11.32 17.75 -4.88
C ASP A 102 9.95 18.28 -5.32
N ALA A 103 9.08 18.56 -4.35
CA ALA A 103 7.94 19.44 -4.56
C ALA A 103 7.62 20.18 -3.26
N GLY A 104 7.99 21.47 -3.23
CA GLY A 104 7.60 22.40 -2.19
C GLY A 104 6.09 22.63 -2.16
N LYS A 105 5.55 22.81 -0.94
CA LYS A 105 4.21 23.35 -0.66
C LYS A 105 3.03 22.57 -1.26
N GLY A 106 2.91 21.29 -0.91
CA GLY A 106 1.68 20.51 -1.16
C GLY A 106 1.55 19.22 -0.33
N VAL A 107 2.44 19.02 0.64
CA VAL A 107 2.65 17.76 1.37
C VAL A 107 1.40 17.34 2.14
N GLU A 108 0.70 18.29 2.73
CA GLU A 108 -0.52 18.04 3.52
C GLU A 108 -1.71 17.63 2.65
N ALA A 109 -1.74 17.97 1.35
CA ALA A 109 -2.89 17.66 0.48
C ALA A 109 -2.84 16.25 -0.15
N LEU A 110 -1.70 15.57 -0.09
CA LEU A 110 -1.46 14.30 -0.81
C LEU A 110 -2.14 13.07 -0.17
N PHE A 111 -2.27 13.08 1.15
CA PHE A 111 -2.88 12.00 1.93
C PHE A 111 -4.14 12.44 2.69
N VAL A 112 -4.52 13.71 2.61
CA VAL A 112 -5.80 14.16 3.18
C VAL A 112 -6.93 13.56 2.35
N ALA A 113 -7.77 12.78 3.03
CA ALA A 113 -9.06 12.37 2.51
C ALA A 113 -9.87 13.64 2.21
N THR A 114 -9.83 14.11 0.98
CA THR A 114 -10.75 15.15 0.55
C THR A 114 -12.16 14.56 0.63
N PRO A 115 -13.16 15.27 1.18
CA PRO A 115 -14.54 14.77 1.26
C PRO A 115 -15.17 14.53 -0.13
N GLN A 116 -14.49 14.93 -1.21
CA GLN A 116 -14.84 14.66 -2.62
C GLN A 116 -13.84 13.76 -3.35
N GLY A 117 -12.92 13.11 -2.61
CA GLY A 117 -11.88 12.27 -3.23
C GLY A 117 -12.48 11.05 -3.91
N ASP A 118 -11.92 10.66 -5.06
CA ASP A 118 -12.33 9.47 -5.81
C ASP A 118 -12.16 8.19 -4.94
N SER A 119 -12.89 7.11 -5.24
CA SER A 119 -12.77 5.83 -4.52
C SER A 119 -11.32 5.32 -4.52
N VAL A 120 -10.60 5.53 -5.62
CA VAL A 120 -9.18 5.19 -5.77
C VAL A 120 -8.28 6.03 -4.82
N GLN A 121 -8.64 7.29 -4.57
CA GLN A 121 -7.90 8.13 -3.63
C GLN A 121 -8.08 7.63 -2.19
N GLN A 122 -9.27 7.12 -1.84
CA GLN A 122 -9.49 6.50 -0.53
C GLN A 122 -8.64 5.24 -0.35
N VAL A 123 -8.60 4.36 -1.36
CA VAL A 123 -7.71 3.20 -1.35
C VAL A 123 -6.27 3.63 -1.10
N TYR A 124 -5.79 4.66 -1.81
CA TYR A 124 -4.42 5.16 -1.66
C TYR A 124 -4.10 5.65 -0.23
N VAL A 125 -5.00 6.41 0.39
CA VAL A 125 -4.81 6.91 1.77
C VAL A 125 -4.73 5.75 2.75
N HIS A 126 -5.63 4.77 2.63
CA HIS A 126 -5.64 3.58 3.48
C HIS A 126 -4.38 2.71 3.28
N LEU A 127 -3.91 2.53 2.04
CA LEU A 127 -2.65 1.84 1.77
C LEU A 127 -1.44 2.51 2.45
N ALA A 128 -1.42 3.85 2.53
CA ALA A 128 -0.35 4.58 3.22
C ALA A 128 -0.40 4.38 4.75
N GLN A 129 -1.60 4.41 5.33
CA GLN A 129 -1.81 4.15 6.75
C GLN A 129 -1.43 2.72 7.12
N LEU A 130 -1.90 1.76 6.32
CA LEU A 130 -1.59 0.35 6.49
C LEU A 130 -0.10 0.05 6.30
N ALA A 131 0.55 0.57 5.25
CA ALA A 131 1.99 0.36 5.03
C ALA A 131 2.80 0.82 6.24
N THR A 132 2.44 1.97 6.83
CA THR A 132 3.04 2.46 8.07
C THR A 132 2.83 1.49 9.23
N ALA A 133 1.60 1.00 9.41
CA ALA A 133 1.27 0.04 10.48
C ALA A 133 2.00 -1.30 10.30
N LEU A 134 2.11 -1.82 9.08
CA LEU A 134 2.81 -3.07 8.77
C LEU A 134 4.32 -2.92 8.99
N LEU A 135 4.93 -1.81 8.57
CA LEU A 135 6.34 -1.50 8.84
C LEU A 135 6.64 -1.43 10.35
N GLN A 136 5.68 -0.93 11.15
CA GLN A 136 5.80 -0.95 12.62
C GLN A 136 5.58 -2.35 13.21
N LYS A 137 4.74 -3.18 12.61
CA LYS A 137 4.41 -4.52 13.10
C LYS A 137 5.57 -5.50 12.92
N LEU A 138 6.23 -5.46 11.76
CA LEU A 138 7.30 -6.39 11.35
C LEU A 138 8.48 -6.53 12.35
N PRO A 139 9.07 -5.45 12.89
CA PRO A 139 10.15 -5.57 13.87
C PRO A 139 9.65 -5.89 15.29
N ASN A 140 8.36 -5.73 15.58
CA ASN A 140 7.81 -5.81 16.93
C ASN A 140 7.12 -7.14 17.25
N GLU A 141 6.69 -7.90 16.24
CA GLU A 141 5.99 -9.17 16.41
C GLU A 141 6.80 -10.35 15.86
N GLN A 142 6.79 -11.49 16.58
CA GLN A 142 7.34 -12.74 16.06
C GLN A 142 6.37 -13.34 15.04
N MET A 143 6.85 -13.52 13.82
CA MET A 143 6.05 -14.03 12.70
C MET A 143 6.69 -15.28 12.10
N THR A 144 5.86 -16.16 11.57
CA THR A 144 6.33 -17.31 10.77
C THR A 144 6.85 -16.84 9.41
N PRO A 145 7.72 -17.63 8.73
CA PRO A 145 8.21 -17.28 7.39
C PRO A 145 7.08 -17.08 6.37
N ALA A 146 6.00 -17.86 6.47
CA ALA A 146 4.84 -17.74 5.60
C ALA A 146 4.07 -16.42 5.84
N GLU A 147 3.92 -16.00 7.10
CA GLU A 147 3.29 -14.72 7.43
C GLU A 147 4.14 -13.54 6.97
N GLN A 148 5.47 -13.63 7.10
CA GLN A 148 6.40 -12.62 6.58
C GLN A 148 6.33 -12.50 5.06
N ASP A 149 6.17 -13.61 4.35
CA ASP A 149 6.04 -13.62 2.89
C ASP A 149 4.76 -12.90 2.42
N VAL A 150 3.61 -13.22 3.02
CA VAL A 150 2.32 -12.57 2.70
C VAL A 150 2.35 -11.08 3.06
N ILE A 151 2.85 -10.72 4.25
CA ILE A 151 2.99 -9.32 4.66
C ILE A 151 3.97 -8.58 3.74
N GLY A 152 5.08 -9.21 3.36
CA GLY A 152 6.08 -8.65 2.46
C GLY A 152 5.52 -8.36 1.07
N ALA A 153 4.75 -9.30 0.50
CA ALA A 153 4.06 -9.11 -0.77
C ALA A 153 3.08 -7.92 -0.73
N CYS A 154 2.30 -7.83 0.33
CA CYS A 154 1.30 -6.77 0.49
C CYS A 154 1.93 -5.41 0.77
N LEU A 155 2.97 -5.37 1.61
CA LEU A 155 3.73 -4.17 1.89
C LEU A 155 4.42 -3.66 0.62
N PHE A 156 5.00 -4.57 -0.19
CA PHE A 156 5.57 -4.21 -1.48
C PHE A 156 4.52 -3.60 -2.39
N ALA A 157 3.35 -4.23 -2.55
CA ALA A 157 2.27 -3.72 -3.40
C ALA A 157 1.77 -2.34 -2.94
N ALA A 158 1.60 -2.13 -1.63
CA ALA A 158 1.21 -0.86 -1.05
C ALA A 158 2.26 0.23 -1.29
N LEU A 159 3.54 -0.04 -0.98
CA LEU A 159 4.63 0.90 -1.19
C LEU A 159 4.89 1.16 -2.67
N PHE A 160 4.71 0.17 -3.55
CA PHE A 160 4.80 0.33 -4.99
C PHE A 160 3.73 1.29 -5.51
N CYS A 161 2.46 1.10 -5.09
CA CYS A 161 1.36 2.00 -5.41
C CYS A 161 1.66 3.45 -4.95
N ILE A 162 2.20 3.62 -3.75
CA ILE A 162 2.64 4.91 -3.22
C ILE A 162 3.84 5.47 -3.99
N GLY A 163 4.77 4.59 -4.38
CA GLY A 163 6.00 4.89 -5.10
C GLY A 163 5.81 5.36 -6.53
N VAL A 164 4.63 5.16 -7.13
CA VAL A 164 4.22 5.85 -8.37
C VAL A 164 4.36 7.37 -8.19
N ARG A 165 4.18 7.86 -6.97
CA ARG A 165 4.46 9.24 -6.54
C ARG A 165 5.70 9.23 -5.65
N ALA A 166 6.90 9.32 -6.23
CA ALA A 166 8.18 9.15 -5.52
C ALA A 166 8.29 10.02 -4.25
N PHE A 167 7.86 11.28 -4.33
CA PHE A 167 7.80 12.19 -3.17
C PHE A 167 6.93 11.65 -2.02
N ALA A 168 5.77 11.05 -2.33
CA ALA A 168 4.84 10.55 -1.32
C ALA A 168 5.42 9.35 -0.57
N LEU A 169 6.11 8.46 -1.28
CA LEU A 169 6.85 7.34 -0.69
C LEU A 169 7.95 7.86 0.25
N ARG A 170 8.76 8.80 -0.22
CA ARG A 170 9.83 9.39 0.58
C ARG A 170 9.30 10.07 1.85
N HIS A 171 8.18 10.78 1.74
CA HIS A 171 7.55 11.42 2.90
C HIS A 171 7.07 10.38 3.92
N LEU A 172 6.36 9.34 3.48
CA LEU A 172 5.88 8.25 4.34
C LEU A 172 7.03 7.58 5.08
N LEU A 173 8.10 7.23 4.36
CA LEU A 173 9.26 6.56 4.93
C LEU A 173 10.02 7.42 5.94
N ARG A 174 10.11 8.74 5.71
CA ARG A 174 10.65 9.69 6.70
C ARG A 174 9.77 9.82 7.93
N CYS A 175 8.45 9.86 7.76
CA CYS A 175 7.51 9.87 8.88
C CYS A 175 7.63 8.58 9.71
N PHE A 176 7.80 7.44 9.06
CA PHE A 176 8.11 6.17 9.73
C PHE A 176 9.41 6.27 10.52
N ALA A 177 10.51 6.73 9.91
CA ALA A 177 11.80 6.90 10.58
C ALA A 177 11.71 7.76 11.84
N ALA A 178 11.04 8.92 11.73
CA ALA A 178 10.84 9.86 12.83
C ALA A 178 10.00 9.25 13.97
N ASN A 179 8.90 8.58 13.63
CA ASN A 179 8.04 7.91 14.61
C ASN A 179 8.76 6.75 15.29
N PHE A 180 9.54 5.98 14.53
CA PHE A 180 10.33 4.87 15.04
C PHE A 180 11.43 5.35 15.99
N ALA A 181 12.16 6.41 15.62
CA ALA A 181 13.15 7.04 16.49
C ALA A 181 12.53 7.60 17.79
N ALA A 182 11.32 8.18 17.71
CA ALA A 182 10.59 8.65 18.88
C ALA A 182 10.17 7.51 19.81
N GLN A 183 9.79 6.33 19.27
CA GLN A 183 9.48 5.13 20.05
C GLN A 183 10.74 4.52 20.71
N GLY A 184 11.91 4.64 20.06
CA GLY A 184 13.20 4.15 20.56
C GLY A 184 13.81 4.96 21.71
N ALA A 185 13.38 6.21 21.94
CA ALA A 185 13.91 7.09 22.99
C ALA A 185 13.60 6.62 24.43
N GLY A 186 12.78 5.59 24.62
CA GLY A 186 12.37 5.10 25.95
C GLY A 186 12.80 3.68 26.35
N SER A 187 13.22 2.80 25.42
CA SER A 187 13.35 1.36 25.76
C SER A 187 14.34 0.53 24.93
N TRP A 188 15.11 1.11 24.01
CA TRP A 188 16.12 0.36 23.25
C TRP A 188 17.53 0.73 23.72
N SER A 189 18.14 -0.13 24.55
CA SER A 189 19.57 -0.05 24.87
C SER A 189 20.46 -0.72 23.83
N GLY A 190 19.87 -1.31 22.78
CA GLY A 190 20.55 -2.04 21.72
C GLY A 190 20.77 -1.20 20.46
N GLY A 191 21.74 -0.29 20.50
CA GLY A 191 22.67 0.02 19.39
C GLY A 191 22.20 0.38 17.97
N CYS A 192 20.91 0.41 17.62
CA CYS A 192 20.50 0.85 16.29
C CYS A 192 20.74 2.36 16.18
N SER A 193 21.86 2.76 15.59
CA SER A 193 22.13 4.17 15.30
C SER A 193 21.04 4.68 14.36
N THR A 194 20.56 5.91 14.59
CA THR A 194 19.63 6.58 13.66
C THR A 194 20.11 6.54 12.21
N HIS A 195 21.43 6.52 12.03
CA HIS A 195 22.11 6.40 10.74
C HIS A 195 21.93 5.01 10.06
N SER A 196 21.86 3.90 10.81
CA SER A 196 21.57 2.57 10.24
C SER A 196 20.12 2.47 9.79
N LEU A 197 19.17 2.99 10.60
CA LEU A 197 17.76 3.06 10.24
C LEU A 197 17.55 3.92 8.97
N GLU A 198 18.15 5.11 8.91
CA GLU A 198 18.07 6.00 7.74
C GLU A 198 18.61 5.32 6.49
N GLN A 199 19.78 4.66 6.58
CA GLN A 199 20.36 3.94 5.45
C GLN A 199 19.45 2.82 4.94
N ARG A 200 18.86 2.01 5.84
CA ARG A 200 17.95 0.93 5.43
C ARG A 200 16.66 1.43 4.80
N ILE A 201 16.17 2.57 5.28
CA ILE A 201 15.00 3.22 4.70
C ILE A 201 15.32 3.75 3.30
N GLU A 202 16.52 4.30 3.07
CA GLU A 202 16.97 4.72 1.74
C GLU A 202 17.13 3.55 0.78
N GLU A 203 17.64 2.41 1.25
CA GLU A 203 17.72 1.17 0.45
C GLU A 203 16.31 0.67 0.06
N LEU A 204 15.37 0.70 0.99
CA LEU A 204 13.98 0.32 0.76
C LEU A 204 13.25 1.28 -0.20
N GLU A 205 13.46 2.60 -0.05
CA GLU A 205 12.98 3.62 -1.00
C GLU A 205 13.51 3.33 -2.40
N THR A 206 14.81 3.09 -2.52
CA THR A 206 15.49 2.84 -3.80
C THR A 206 14.95 1.58 -4.48
N ALA A 207 14.76 0.48 -3.73
CA ALA A 207 14.22 -0.77 -4.25
C ALA A 207 12.82 -0.59 -4.85
N VAL A 208 11.94 0.14 -4.15
CA VAL A 208 10.57 0.43 -4.62
C VAL A 208 10.59 1.35 -5.84
N LEU A 209 11.39 2.42 -5.84
CA LEU A 209 11.47 3.35 -6.98
C LEU A 209 12.03 2.68 -8.24
N VAL A 210 12.99 1.76 -8.10
CA VAL A 210 13.48 0.94 -9.23
C VAL A 210 12.37 0.06 -9.78
N ALA A 211 11.59 -0.60 -8.90
CA ALA A 211 10.46 -1.42 -9.34
C ALA A 211 9.40 -0.61 -10.09
N VAL A 212 9.04 0.58 -9.59
CA VAL A 212 8.10 1.50 -10.25
C VAL A 212 8.62 1.91 -11.61
N ARG A 213 9.91 2.26 -11.72
CA ARG A 213 10.53 2.67 -12.98
C ARG A 213 10.49 1.57 -14.05
N GLU A 214 10.73 0.32 -13.65
CA GLU A 214 10.69 -0.82 -14.57
C GLU A 214 9.27 -1.23 -14.99
N ALA A 215 8.28 -0.88 -14.18
CA ALA A 215 6.87 -1.13 -14.48
C ALA A 215 6.25 -0.08 -15.43
N LEU A 216 6.94 1.03 -15.71
CA LEU A 216 6.43 2.07 -16.60
C LEU A 216 6.31 1.59 -18.05
N PRO A 217 5.20 1.89 -18.75
CA PRO A 217 5.12 1.71 -20.19
C PRO A 217 6.14 2.61 -20.90
N ALA A 218 6.69 2.13 -22.02
CA ALA A 218 7.82 2.75 -22.73
C ALA A 218 7.60 4.24 -23.12
N ASP A 219 6.34 4.65 -23.28
CA ASP A 219 5.98 6.03 -23.63
C ASP A 219 6.00 7.00 -22.42
N ALA A 220 5.76 6.51 -21.19
CA ALA A 220 5.81 7.32 -19.97
C ALA A 220 7.25 7.55 -19.47
N ALA A 221 8.17 6.64 -19.82
CA ALA A 221 9.59 6.79 -19.55
C ALA A 221 10.24 7.95 -20.35
N ALA A 222 9.64 8.33 -21.49
CA ALA A 222 10.14 9.39 -22.36
C ALA A 222 9.69 10.81 -21.94
N THR A 223 8.54 10.95 -21.25
CA THR A 223 7.98 12.25 -20.85
C THR A 223 8.53 12.81 -19.54
N GLY A 224 9.26 12.01 -18.75
CA GLY A 224 9.91 12.47 -17.51
C GLY A 224 11.08 13.46 -17.71
N ALA A 225 11.43 13.80 -18.96
CA ALA A 225 12.53 14.70 -19.29
C ALA A 225 12.10 16.08 -19.82
N ALA A 226 10.79 16.38 -19.94
CA ALA A 226 10.33 17.65 -20.50
C ALA A 226 9.26 18.32 -19.61
N ALA A 227 9.56 19.54 -19.18
CA ALA A 227 8.68 20.43 -18.41
C ALA A 227 7.34 20.74 -19.13
N PRO A 228 6.28 21.18 -18.42
CA PRO A 228 4.98 21.37 -19.02
C PRO A 228 4.93 22.70 -19.80
N ALA A 229 4.58 22.64 -21.08
CA ALA A 229 4.07 23.78 -21.83
C ALA A 229 2.61 23.48 -22.20
N ALA A 230 1.71 24.40 -21.83
CA ALA A 230 0.27 24.35 -22.10
C ALA A 230 -0.03 24.71 -23.59
N PRO A 231 -1.29 24.61 -24.07
CA PRO A 231 -1.66 23.71 -25.15
C PRO A 231 -1.81 24.40 -26.51
N ALA A 232 -1.58 23.65 -27.59
CA ALA A 232 -2.05 24.02 -28.93
C ALA A 232 -2.99 22.93 -29.46
N ALA A 233 -4.19 23.36 -29.79
CA ALA A 233 -5.25 22.56 -30.38
C ALA A 233 -4.88 22.04 -31.78
N GLY A 234 -5.43 20.87 -32.15
CA GLY A 234 -5.62 20.51 -33.56
C GLY A 234 -5.22 19.08 -33.93
N ALA A 235 -6.22 18.18 -33.87
CA ALA A 235 -6.46 17.07 -34.80
C ALA A 235 -5.34 16.03 -35.05
N ALA A 236 -5.53 14.81 -34.53
CA ALA A 236 -5.81 13.64 -35.36
C ALA A 236 -6.11 12.42 -34.46
N ALA A 237 -7.39 12.13 -34.29
CA ALA A 237 -7.85 10.82 -33.84
C ALA A 237 -7.83 9.87 -35.03
N ALA A 238 -6.97 8.85 -35.02
CA ALA A 238 -7.20 7.61 -35.77
C ALA A 238 -6.32 6.47 -35.24
N THR A 239 -7.01 5.45 -34.74
CA THR A 239 -6.64 4.02 -34.81
C THR A 239 -5.35 3.57 -34.14
N ASN A 240 -5.44 3.27 -32.84
CA ASN A 240 -4.80 2.10 -32.23
C ASN A 240 -5.68 1.57 -31.10
N GLN A 241 -6.73 0.83 -31.46
CA GLN A 241 -7.40 -0.10 -30.55
C GLN A 241 -6.52 -1.37 -30.42
N GLY A 242 -5.35 -1.22 -29.81
CA GLY A 242 -4.55 -2.32 -29.29
C GLY A 242 -4.72 -2.35 -27.79
N ALA A 243 -4.89 -3.53 -27.21
CA ALA A 243 -5.15 -3.76 -25.79
C ALA A 243 -4.37 -2.82 -24.84
N PRO A 244 -4.97 -2.36 -23.72
CA PRO A 244 -4.29 -1.49 -22.77
C PRO A 244 -2.97 -2.15 -22.34
N PRO A 245 -1.88 -1.37 -22.16
CA PRO A 245 -0.56 -1.91 -21.84
C PRO A 245 -0.68 -2.69 -20.53
N ARG A 246 -0.76 -4.02 -20.62
CA ARG A 246 -0.82 -4.88 -19.45
C ARG A 246 0.48 -4.73 -18.68
N PHE A 247 0.33 -4.39 -17.41
CA PHE A 247 1.33 -4.51 -16.37
C PHE A 247 2.25 -5.73 -16.59
N ARG A 248 3.57 -5.53 -16.65
CA ARG A 248 4.51 -6.65 -16.84
C ARG A 248 4.67 -7.44 -15.53
N GLN A 249 3.69 -8.29 -15.23
CA GLN A 249 3.62 -9.13 -14.03
C GLN A 249 4.93 -9.93 -13.77
N GLN A 250 5.62 -10.36 -14.82
CA GLN A 250 6.86 -11.14 -14.70
C GLN A 250 8.05 -10.36 -14.11
N HIS A 251 8.14 -9.05 -14.36
CA HIS A 251 9.18 -8.21 -13.75
C HIS A 251 8.81 -7.80 -12.33
N PHE A 252 7.50 -7.70 -12.06
CA PHE A 252 6.98 -7.36 -10.76
C PHE A 252 7.30 -8.43 -9.70
N HIS A 253 7.05 -9.72 -9.98
CA HIS A 253 7.34 -10.79 -9.01
C HIS A 253 8.84 -10.90 -8.69
N LYS A 254 9.73 -10.67 -9.66
CA LYS A 254 11.17 -10.65 -9.39
C LYS A 254 11.59 -9.50 -8.47
N ARG A 255 10.96 -8.33 -8.61
CA ARG A 255 11.20 -7.17 -7.76
C ARG A 255 10.55 -7.32 -6.39
N GLU A 256 9.40 -7.99 -6.34
CA GLU A 256 8.73 -8.40 -5.11
C GLU A 256 9.63 -9.34 -4.30
N ASP A 257 10.21 -10.38 -4.92
CA ASP A 257 11.12 -11.31 -4.25
C ASP A 257 12.40 -10.62 -3.73
N ALA A 258 12.96 -9.71 -4.54
CA ALA A 258 14.11 -8.90 -4.12
C ALA A 258 13.75 -7.98 -2.95
N PHE A 259 12.57 -7.35 -2.98
CA PHE A 259 12.09 -6.52 -1.88
C PHE A 259 11.86 -7.33 -0.60
N LYS A 260 11.26 -8.53 -0.72
CA LYS A 260 11.06 -9.44 0.42
C LYS A 260 12.39 -9.83 1.07
N LEU A 261 13.45 -10.02 0.27
CA LEU A 261 14.79 -10.27 0.80
C LEU A 261 15.34 -9.06 1.57
N GLU A 262 15.21 -7.85 1.02
CA GLU A 262 15.61 -6.62 1.73
C GLU A 262 14.79 -6.38 3.00
N LEU A 263 13.50 -6.69 2.97
CA LEU A 263 12.62 -6.62 4.12
C LEU A 263 13.01 -7.65 5.20
N ALA A 264 13.38 -8.86 4.80
CA ALA A 264 13.89 -9.87 5.72
C ALA A 264 15.21 -9.42 6.36
N ASN A 265 16.11 -8.80 5.59
CA ASN A 265 17.35 -8.21 6.11
C ASN A 265 17.06 -7.08 7.10
N PHE A 266 16.12 -6.20 6.77
CA PHE A 266 15.62 -5.15 7.65
C PHE A 266 15.14 -5.76 8.97
N VAL A 267 14.19 -6.69 8.93
CA VAL A 267 13.62 -7.34 10.13
C VAL A 267 14.70 -8.07 10.94
N ALA A 268 15.62 -8.78 10.29
CA ALA A 268 16.69 -9.51 10.97
C ALA A 268 17.65 -8.57 11.71
N GLU A 269 18.03 -7.45 11.09
CA GLU A 269 18.86 -6.43 11.72
C GLU A 269 18.16 -5.86 12.97
N PHE A 270 16.86 -5.53 12.88
CA PHE A 270 16.10 -5.06 14.03
C PHE A 270 15.84 -6.12 15.12
N ALA A 271 15.71 -7.39 14.76
CA ALA A 271 15.60 -8.49 15.72
C ALA A 271 16.88 -8.67 16.56
N THR A 272 18.05 -8.30 16.03
CA THR A 272 19.31 -8.30 16.80
C THR A 272 19.43 -7.14 17.79
N PHE A 273 18.58 -6.11 17.65
CA PHE A 273 18.58 -4.91 18.49
C PHE A 273 17.44 -4.87 19.52
N ALA A 274 16.44 -5.75 19.39
CA ALA A 274 15.41 -5.93 20.40
C ALA A 274 16.07 -6.28 21.74
N PRO A 275 15.65 -5.67 22.86
CA PRO A 275 16.22 -5.98 24.16
C PRO A 275 16.06 -7.48 24.37
N SER A 276 17.16 -8.17 24.68
CA SER A 276 17.09 -9.52 25.23
C SER A 276 16.09 -9.47 26.38
N ARG A 277 14.86 -9.94 26.16
CA ARG A 277 13.93 -10.19 27.26
C ARG A 277 14.60 -11.29 28.07
N GLY A 278 15.38 -10.88 29.07
CA GLY A 278 15.88 -11.78 30.08
C GLY A 278 14.69 -12.54 30.67
N PRO A 279 14.87 -13.80 31.08
CA PRO A 279 13.79 -14.55 31.70
C PRO A 279 13.27 -13.73 32.88
N SER A 280 11.98 -13.41 32.87
CA SER A 280 11.30 -12.82 34.01
C SER A 280 11.36 -13.81 35.16
N THR A 281 12.28 -13.58 36.10
CA THR A 281 12.26 -14.19 37.43
C THR A 281 11.27 -13.47 38.33
#